data_AF-A0AAV7KAA7-F1
#
_entry.id   AF-A0AAV7KAA7-F1
#
_cell.length_a   1.000
_cell.length_b   1.000
_cell.length_c   1.000
_cell.angle_alpha   90.00
_cell.angle_beta   90.00
_cell.angle_gamma   90.00
#
_symmetry.space_group_name_H-M   'P 1'
#
loop_
_entity.id
_entity.type
_entity.pdbx_description
1 polymer ?
#
loop_
_entity_poly.entity_id
_entity_poly.type
_entity_poly.pdbx_seq_one_letter_code
_entity_poly.pdbx_strand_id
1 'polypeptide(L)'
;MDCADISKKVENEIYTLSKIFHTFEHKYLLEIFSEVLNDNGNIVFGVACCNHCLKFIIYKMKMDSGKIIDSGTKNLNDHTRHCSQMNHHPHRLESRLFLIEVLRIL
;
A
#
# COMPACT_ATOMS: atom_id res chain seq x y z
N MET A 1 -9.62 9.69 6.75
CA MET A 1 -8.17 9.41 6.81
C MET A 1 -7.55 9.99 5.54
N ASP A 2 -6.44 10.71 5.63
CA ASP A 2 -5.81 11.42 4.51
C ASP A 2 -4.48 10.75 4.15
N CYS A 3 -4.23 10.53 2.85
CA CYS A 3 -2.96 9.95 2.37
C CYS A 3 -1.74 10.79 2.74
N ALA A 4 -1.88 12.12 2.85
CA ALA A 4 -0.75 12.98 3.21
C ALA A 4 -0.28 12.75 4.65
N ASP A 5 -1.21 12.53 5.58
CA ASP A 5 -0.90 12.18 6.97
C ASP A 5 -0.22 10.80 7.08
N ILE A 6 -0.75 9.82 6.34
CA ILE A 6 -0.18 8.46 6.31
C ILE A 6 1.23 8.47 5.73
N SER A 7 1.44 9.23 4.64
CA SER A 7 2.77 9.36 4.02
C SER A 7 3.79 9.89 5.02
N LYS A 8 3.44 10.97 5.74
CA LYS A 8 4.30 11.52 6.79
C LYS A 8 4.59 10.52 7.90
N LYS A 9 3.60 9.71 8.31
CA LYS A 9 3.80 8.70 9.36
C LYS A 9 4.72 7.56 8.91
N VAL A 10 4.67 7.19 7.63
CA VAL A 10 5.62 6.22 7.06
C VAL A 10 7.01 6.83 6.92
N GLU A 11 7.12 8.07 6.46
CA GLU A 11 8.40 8.80 6.34
C GLU A 11 9.11 8.99 7.70
N ASN A 12 8.34 9.16 8.77
CA ASN A 12 8.85 9.26 10.14
C ASN A 12 9.00 7.89 10.83
N GLU A 13 8.89 6.78 10.10
CA GLU A 13 9.03 5.41 10.62
C GLU A 13 8.04 5.04 11.75
N ILE A 14 6.96 5.81 11.89
CA ILE A 14 5.88 5.51 12.84
C ILE A 14 5.01 4.39 12.29
N TYR A 15 4.73 4.43 10.98
CA TYR A 15 3.99 3.39 10.26
C TYR A 15 4.94 2.60 9.36
N THR A 16 4.68 1.31 9.21
CA THR A 16 5.51 0.42 8.38
C THR A 16 4.72 -0.12 7.20
N LEU A 17 5.43 -0.55 6.15
CA LEU A 17 4.83 -1.18 4.98
C LEU A 17 5.04 -2.70 5.05
N SER A 18 3.94 -3.45 5.00
CA SER A 18 3.97 -4.91 4.97
C SER A 18 3.66 -5.43 3.58
N LYS A 19 4.48 -6.39 3.11
CA LYS A 19 4.17 -7.20 1.91
C LYS A 19 3.25 -8.39 2.23
N ILE A 20 3.01 -8.65 3.51
CA ILE A 20 2.08 -9.68 3.97
C ILE A 20 0.72 -9.00 4.10
N PHE A 21 -0.25 -9.48 3.32
CA PHE A 21 -1.63 -9.02 3.39
C PHE A 21 -2.50 -10.07 4.03
N HIS A 22 -3.26 -9.65 5.03
CA HIS A 22 -4.26 -10.50 5.67
C HIS A 22 -5.66 -10.26 5.09
N THR A 23 -5.82 -9.22 4.26
CA THR A 23 -7.12 -8.59 4.00
C THR A 23 -7.71 -8.87 2.61
N PHE A 24 -6.89 -9.28 1.63
CA PHE A 24 -7.35 -9.50 0.25
C PHE A 24 -7.31 -10.97 -0.16
N GLU A 25 -8.41 -11.45 -0.71
CA GLU A 25 -8.47 -12.76 -1.38
C GLU A 25 -7.76 -12.74 -2.75
N HIS A 26 -7.49 -11.55 -3.30
CA HIS A 26 -6.90 -11.38 -4.62
C HIS A 26 -5.37 -11.39 -4.59
N LYS A 27 -4.78 -12.56 -4.86
CA LYS A 27 -3.33 -12.77 -4.88
C LYS A 27 -2.54 -11.77 -5.72
N TYR A 28 -3.07 -11.29 -6.85
CA TYR A 28 -2.35 -10.35 -7.73
C TYR A 28 -2.20 -8.94 -7.13
N LEU A 29 -3.11 -8.50 -6.27
CA LEU A 29 -2.98 -7.21 -5.59
C LEU A 29 -1.83 -7.21 -4.58
N LEU A 30 -1.50 -8.40 -4.05
CA LEU A 30 -0.43 -8.60 -3.07
C LEU A 30 0.96 -8.35 -3.67
N GLU A 31 1.10 -8.53 -4.98
CA GLU A 31 2.36 -8.29 -5.69
C GLU A 31 2.60 -6.80 -5.94
N ILE A 32 1.53 -6.02 -6.06
CA ILE A 32 1.55 -4.64 -6.54
C ILE A 32 1.49 -3.65 -5.39
N PHE A 33 0.82 -3.99 -4.30
CA PHE A 33 0.61 -3.11 -3.17
C PHE A 33 1.34 -3.63 -1.92
N SER A 34 1.46 -2.78 -0.90
CA SER A 34 1.81 -3.12 0.48
C SER A 34 0.73 -2.59 1.45
N GLU A 35 0.43 -3.34 2.50
CA GLU A 35 -0.41 -2.85 3.61
C GLU A 35 0.38 -1.82 4.40
N VAL A 36 -0.36 -0.87 4.98
CA VAL A 36 0.20 0.06 5.95
C VAL A 36 -0.10 -0.50 7.33
N LEU A 37 0.93 -0.72 8.14
CA LEU A 37 0.81 -1.08 9.53
C LEU A 37 1.07 0.16 10.40
N ASN A 38 0.31 0.31 11.47
CA ASN A 38 0.59 1.35 12.46
C ASN A 38 1.76 0.97 13.38
N ASP A 39 2.06 1.86 14.31
CA ASP A 39 3.09 1.70 15.35
C ASP A 39 2.90 0.47 16.25
N ASN A 40 1.68 -0.04 16.33
CA ASN A 40 1.33 -1.25 17.06
C ASN A 40 1.35 -2.52 16.19
N GLY A 41 1.79 -2.42 14.93
CA GLY A 41 1.78 -3.52 13.96
C GLY A 41 0.40 -3.88 13.42
N ASN A 42 -0.63 -3.09 13.71
CA ASN A 42 -1.99 -3.35 13.24
C ASN A 42 -2.22 -2.72 11.86
N ILE A 43 -3.00 -3.41 11.03
CA ILE A 43 -3.35 -2.94 9.69
C ILE A 43 -4.15 -1.64 9.77
N VAL A 44 -3.70 -0.63 9.02
CA VAL A 44 -4.45 0.60 8.79
C VAL A 44 -5.44 0.34 7.65
N PHE A 45 -6.65 -0.08 8.01
CA PHE A 45 -7.68 -0.43 7.03
C PHE A 45 -8.04 0.74 6.10
N GLY A 46 -8.26 0.41 4.82
CA GLY A 46 -8.69 1.36 3.80
C GLY A 46 -7.57 2.17 3.14
N VAL A 47 -6.30 1.85 3.43
CA VAL A 47 -5.14 2.41 2.72
C VAL A 47 -4.16 1.31 2.29
N ALA A 48 -3.65 1.40 1.08
CA ALA A 48 -2.55 0.56 0.60
C ALA A 48 -1.50 1.42 -0.11
N CYS A 49 -0.24 1.03 -0.06
CA CYS A 49 0.84 1.69 -0.79
C CYS A 49 1.15 0.93 -2.07
N CYS A 50 1.25 1.58 -3.24
CA CYS A 50 1.68 0.92 -4.46
C CYS A 50 3.21 0.73 -4.47
N ASN A 51 3.69 -0.49 -4.65
CA ASN A 51 5.13 -0.80 -4.69
C ASN A 51 5.83 -0.25 -5.94
N HIS A 52 5.09 0.11 -6.99
CA HIS A 52 5.66 0.64 -8.23
C HIS A 52 5.88 2.15 -8.17
N CYS A 53 4.86 2.90 -7.73
CA CYS A 53 4.90 4.36 -7.72
C CYS A 53 4.96 4.98 -6.33
N LEU A 54 4.95 4.16 -5.27
CA LEU A 54 4.97 4.55 -3.85
C LEU A 54 3.82 5.50 -3.46
N LYS A 55 2.72 5.49 -4.22
CA LYS A 55 1.53 6.27 -3.89
C LYS A 55 0.63 5.48 -2.95
N PHE A 56 0.11 6.17 -1.95
CA PHE A 56 -0.94 5.67 -1.07
C PHE A 56 -2.30 5.80 -1.74
N ILE A 57 -3.03 4.70 -1.79
CA ILE A 57 -4.34 4.58 -2.42
C ILE A 57 -5.36 4.27 -1.34
N ILE A 58 -6.38 5.13 -1.23
CA ILE A 58 -7.53 4.88 -0.37
C ILE A 58 -8.47 3.93 -1.09
N TYR A 59 -8.84 2.86 -0.42
CA TYR A 59 -9.85 1.91 -0.88
C TYR A 59 -10.97 1.79 0.15
N LYS A 60 -12.20 1.59 -0.32
CA LYS A 60 -13.37 1.56 0.57
C LYS A 60 -13.63 0.13 0.99
N MET A 61 -13.42 -0.18 2.25
CA MET A 61 -13.87 -1.45 2.80
C MET A 61 -15.28 -1.31 3.34
N LYS A 62 -16.16 -2.25 3.01
CA LYS A 62 -17.45 -2.39 3.69
C LYS A 62 -17.30 -3.47 4.77
N MET A 63 -17.55 -3.07 6.00
CA MET A 63 -17.57 -3.97 7.14
C MET A 63 -19.02 -4.17 7.61
N ASP A 64 -19.35 -5.39 7.99
CA ASP A 64 -20.59 -5.73 8.70
C ASP A 64 -20.21 -6.57 9.92
N SER A 65 -20.64 -6.14 11.11
CA SER A 65 -20.40 -6.86 12.37
C SER A 65 -18.92 -7.24 12.62
N GLY A 66 -17.99 -6.35 12.24
CA GLY A 66 -16.54 -6.57 12.38
C GLY A 66 -15.92 -7.50 11.33
N LYS A 67 -16.70 -7.98 10.35
CA LYS A 67 -16.23 -8.78 9.22
C LYS A 67 -16.19 -7.93 7.95
N ILE A 68 -15.17 -8.15 7.14
CA ILE A 68 -15.05 -7.53 5.81
C ILE A 68 -16.02 -8.26 4.88
N ILE A 69 -17.00 -7.53 4.35
CA ILE A 69 -17.99 -8.06 3.40
C ILE A 69 -17.78 -7.55 1.97
N ASP A 70 -17.02 -6.48 1.82
CA ASP A 70 -16.54 -5.97 0.53
C ASP A 70 -15.18 -5.31 0.75
N SER A 71 -14.16 -5.78 0.04
CA SER A 71 -12.81 -5.21 0.10
C SER A 71 -12.67 -3.94 -0.74
N GLY A 72 -13.68 -3.57 -1.54
CA GLY A 72 -13.75 -2.38 -2.39
C GLY A 72 -12.45 -2.04 -3.10
N THR A 73 -11.92 -3.04 -3.80
CA THR A 73 -10.64 -3.01 -4.52
C THR A 73 -10.67 -2.23 -5.82
N LYS A 74 -11.80 -1.63 -6.20
CA LYS A 74 -11.94 -0.90 -7.48
C LYS A 74 -10.85 0.15 -7.66
N ASN A 75 -10.59 0.97 -6.65
CA ASN A 75 -9.55 2.00 -6.71
C ASN A 75 -8.14 1.41 -6.85
N LEU A 76 -7.88 0.24 -6.25
CA LEU A 76 -6.60 -0.47 -6.38
C LEU A 76 -6.47 -1.02 -7.80
N ASN A 77 -7.52 -1.62 -8.35
CA ASN A 77 -7.53 -2.17 -9.71
C ASN A 77 -7.37 -1.06 -10.78
N ASP A 78 -8.09 0.04 -10.62
CA ASP A 78 -7.98 1.20 -11.51
C ASP A 78 -6.58 1.81 -11.43
N HIS A 79 -5.99 1.85 -10.23
CA HIS A 79 -4.61 2.26 -10.06
C HIS A 79 -3.63 1.29 -10.74
N THR A 80 -3.79 -0.02 -10.56
CA THR A 80 -2.95 -1.04 -11.21
C THR A 80 -2.95 -0.86 -12.72
N ARG A 81 -4.11 -0.65 -13.34
CA ARG A 81 -4.22 -0.45 -14.79
C ARG A 81 -3.43 0.77 -15.27
N HIS A 82 -3.53 1.90 -14.57
CA HIS A 82 -2.79 3.12 -14.93
C HIS A 82 -1.30 3.06 -14.57
N CYS A 83 -0.96 2.52 -13.40
CA CYS A 83 0.41 2.47 -12.92
C CYS A 83 1.28 1.52 -13.76
N SER A 84 0.72 0.39 -14.20
CA SER A 84 1.43 -0.56 -15.07
C SER A 84 1.71 0.01 -16.46
N GLN A 85 0.86 0.91 -16.97
CA GLN A 85 1.07 1.60 -18.24
C GLN A 85 2.22 2.64 -18.19
N MET A 86 2.53 3.16 -17.01
CA MET A 86 3.61 4.16 -16.83
C MET A 86 5.02 3.56 -16.67
N ASN A 87 5.15 2.24 -16.51
CA ASN A 87 6.45 1.57 -16.31
C ASN A 87 7.28 1.37 -17.61
N HIS A 88 6.89 1.97 -18.74
CA HIS A 88 7.72 2.02 -19.95
C HIS A 88 8.80 3.14 -19.93
N HIS A 89 8.89 3.96 -18.87
CA HIS A 89 9.98 4.93 -18.72
C HIS A 89 10.70 4.81 -17.37
N PRO A 90 11.92 4.24 -17.34
CA PRO A 90 12.71 4.06 -16.13
C PRO A 90 13.43 5.36 -15.77
N HIS A 91 12.71 6.35 -15.22
CA HIS A 91 13.32 7.58 -14.69
C HIS A 91 12.78 7.92 -13.30
N ARG A 92 13.10 7.10 -12.29
CA ARG A 92 13.10 7.49 -10.86
C ARG A 92 13.68 6.41 -9.92
N LEU A 93 14.78 5.77 -10.32
CA LEU A 93 15.44 4.73 -9.53
C LEU A 93 16.26 5.27 -8.34
N GLU A 94 16.51 6.57 -8.23
CA GLU A 94 17.39 7.11 -7.18
C GLU A 94 16.72 7.20 -5.81
N SER A 95 15.39 7.30 -5.71
CA SER A 95 14.66 7.18 -4.44
C SER A 95 14.44 5.73 -4.00
N ARG A 96 14.74 4.75 -4.87
CA ARG A 96 14.49 3.32 -4.59
C ARG A 96 15.58 2.71 -3.70
N LEU A 97 16.79 3.26 -3.67
CA LEU A 97 17.87 2.74 -2.84
C LEU A 97 17.64 3.02 -1.35
N PHE A 98 17.06 4.18 -1.00
CA PHE A 98 16.80 4.54 0.39
C PHE A 98 15.74 3.64 1.05
N LEU A 99 14.67 3.29 0.32
CA LEU A 99 13.62 2.41 0.84
C LEU A 99 14.00 0.93 0.81
N ILE A 100 14.88 0.50 -0.12
CA ILE A 100 15.38 -0.89 -0.14
C ILE A 100 16.35 -1.14 1.02
N GLU A 101 17.13 -0.15 1.46
CA GLU A 101 17.95 -0.29 2.68
C GLU A 101 17.11 -0.42 3.95
N VAL A 102 15.99 0.32 4.06
CA VAL A 102 15.03 0.14 5.17
C VAL A 102 14.36 -1.25 5.12
N LEU A 103 14.08 -1.78 3.92
CA LEU A 103 13.45 -3.09 3.73
C LEU A 103 14.42 -4.29 3.83
N ARG A 104 15.74 -4.07 3.97
CA ARG A 104 16.75 -5.15 4.08
C ARG A 104 17.17 -5.51 5.51
N ILE A 105 16.61 -4.83 6.52
CA ILE A 105 16.89 -5.11 7.95
C ILE A 105 15.82 -6.02 8.59
N LEU A 106 14.88 -6.56 7.79
CA LEU A 106 13.94 -7.61 8.20
C LEU A 106 14.30 -8.98 7.63
#